data_AF-A0A1Y0MHL3-F1
#
_entry.id   AF-A0A1Y0MHL3-F1
#
_cell.length_a   1.000
_cell.length_b   1.000
_cell.length_c   1.000
_cell.angle_alpha   90.00
_cell.angle_beta   90.00
_cell.angle_gamma   90.00
#
_symmetry.space_group_name_H-M   'P 1'
#
loop_
_entity.id
_entity.type
_entity.pdbx_description
1 polymer ?
#
loop_
_entity_poly.entity_id
_entity_poly.type
_entity_poly.pdbx_seq_one_letter_code
_entity_poly.pdbx_strand_id
1 'polypeptide(L)'
;MFYYEKALFKKYGSYTTATIISKTKEDHSYEDGIGKHKKHVEFYMYLIEYQFNYNSKDYTNHFYLNEKKVFDKLEIGNDIPIKFLRTNPKESDPRRQKLCINIGLKRTLCS
;
A
#
# COMPACT_ATOMS: atom_id res chain seq x y z
N MET A 1 20.42 9.04 -5.96
CA MET A 1 20.79 8.73 -4.56
C MET A 1 19.77 7.76 -3.95
N PHE A 2 19.49 6.61 -4.60
CA PHE A 2 18.35 5.73 -4.25
C PHE A 2 18.76 4.34 -3.71
N TYR A 3 20.03 3.98 -3.83
CA TYR A 3 20.50 2.64 -3.43
C TYR A 3 20.82 2.54 -1.93
N TYR A 4 21.34 3.61 -1.33
CA TYR A 4 21.75 3.60 0.08
C TYR A 4 20.55 3.56 1.03
N GLU A 5 19.52 4.38 0.79
CA GLU A 5 18.29 4.41 1.59
C GLU A 5 17.51 3.08 1.51
N LYS A 6 17.42 2.46 0.31
CA LYS A 6 16.84 1.11 0.17
C LYS A 6 17.62 0.04 0.93
N ALA A 7 18.95 0.12 0.95
CA ALA A 7 19.79 -0.81 1.71
C ALA A 7 19.61 -0.61 3.23
N LEU A 8 19.53 0.64 3.69
CA LEU A 8 19.22 0.97 5.09
C LEU A 8 17.83 0.49 5.49
N PHE A 9 16.81 0.70 4.65
CA PHE A 9 15.46 0.19 4.87
C PHE A 9 15.44 -1.32 4.99
N LYS A 10 16.18 -2.01 4.12
CA LYS A 10 16.29 -3.48 4.17
C LYS A 10 16.98 -3.97 5.45
N LYS A 11 18.08 -3.33 5.87
CA LYS A 11 18.94 -3.77 6.98
C LYS A 11 18.48 -3.29 8.37
N TYR A 12 17.93 -2.08 8.47
CA TYR A 12 17.61 -1.40 9.74
C TYR A 12 16.14 -1.03 9.92
N GLY A 13 15.29 -1.24 8.91
CA GLY A 13 13.86 -0.98 9.06
C GLY A 13 13.24 -1.90 10.11
N SER A 14 12.40 -1.32 10.97
CA SER A 14 11.70 -2.00 12.04
C SER A 14 10.30 -2.40 11.63
N TYR A 15 9.77 -3.42 12.28
CA TYR A 15 8.45 -3.96 12.00
C TYR A 15 7.47 -3.51 13.07
N THR A 16 6.29 -3.07 12.64
CA THR A 16 5.16 -2.78 13.52
C THR A 16 3.85 -3.05 12.77
N THR A 17 2.73 -2.85 13.45
CA THR A 17 1.40 -2.75 12.86
C THR A 17 1.01 -1.28 12.68
N ALA A 18 0.23 -1.02 11.64
CA ALA A 18 -0.42 0.25 11.40
C ALA A 18 -1.91 0.01 11.17
N THR A 19 -2.74 0.97 11.51
CA THR A 19 -4.19 0.87 11.36
C THR A 19 -4.62 1.65 10.12
N ILE A 20 -5.47 1.05 9.28
CA ILE A 20 -6.03 1.74 8.11
C ILE A 20 -6.96 2.85 8.58
N ILE A 21 -6.74 4.07 8.11
CA ILE A 21 -7.56 5.24 8.46
C ILE A 21 -8.43 5.71 7.29
N SER A 22 -8.02 5.41 6.05
CA SER A 22 -8.76 5.80 4.85
C SER A 22 -8.55 4.80 3.71
N LYS A 23 -9.55 4.70 2.84
CA LYS A 23 -9.57 3.87 1.63
C LYS A 23 -10.18 4.67 0.50
N THR A 24 -9.44 4.85 -0.60
CA THR A 24 -9.91 5.57 -1.78
C THR A 24 -9.77 4.70 -3.02
N LYS A 25 -10.82 4.67 -3.85
CA LYS A 25 -10.80 4.06 -5.18
C LYS A 25 -10.83 5.18 -6.22
N GLU A 26 -9.80 5.27 -7.03
CA GLU A 26 -9.66 6.25 -8.10
C GLU A 26 -9.93 5.58 -9.45
N ASP A 27 -10.81 6.18 -10.25
CA ASP A 27 -11.13 5.75 -11.61
C ASP A 27 -10.32 6.58 -12.62
N HIS A 28 -9.43 5.91 -13.32
CA HIS A 28 -8.58 6.46 -14.37
C HIS A 28 -8.84 5.78 -15.72
N SER A 29 -10.05 5.24 -15.89
CA SER A 29 -10.46 4.58 -17.13
C SER A 29 -10.43 5.57 -18.29
N TYR A 30 -9.99 5.09 -19.46
CA TYR A 30 -9.82 5.92 -20.64
C TYR A 30 -10.31 5.19 -21.90
N GLU A 31 -10.62 5.96 -22.94
CA GLU A 31 -10.84 5.40 -24.27
C GLU A 31 -9.50 5.32 -25.00
N ASP A 32 -9.17 4.14 -25.50
CA ASP A 32 -8.02 3.91 -26.36
C ASP A 32 -8.47 3.61 -27.79
N GLY A 33 -7.73 4.10 -28.79
CA GLY A 33 -8.03 3.92 -30.20
C GLY A 33 -8.72 5.10 -30.90
N ILE A 34 -8.88 4.98 -32.22
CA ILE A 34 -9.35 6.06 -33.11
C ILE A 34 -10.61 5.62 -33.88
N GLY A 35 -11.59 6.51 -33.98
CA GLY A 35 -12.79 6.30 -34.79
C GLY A 35 -13.67 5.15 -34.30
N LYS A 36 -14.00 4.20 -35.18
CA LYS A 36 -14.86 3.05 -34.86
C LYS A 36 -14.16 1.95 -34.02
N HIS A 37 -12.85 2.06 -33.80
CA HIS A 37 -12.06 1.09 -33.02
C HIS A 37 -11.78 1.55 -31.59
N LYS A 38 -12.56 2.50 -31.07
CA LYS A 38 -12.46 2.93 -29.67
C LYS A 38 -12.78 1.75 -28.75
N LYS A 39 -11.86 1.45 -27.84
CA LYS A 39 -12.02 0.48 -26.78
C LYS A 39 -11.99 1.22 -25.45
N HIS A 40 -12.97 0.94 -24.59
CA HIS A 40 -12.92 1.38 -23.21
C HIS A 40 -11.91 0.53 -22.43
N VAL A 41 -10.94 1.17 -21.78
CA VAL A 41 -9.94 0.52 -20.94
C VAL A 41 -10.21 0.93 -19.50
N GLU A 42 -10.63 -0.05 -18.70
CA GLU A 42 -10.80 0.15 -17.25
C GLU A 42 -9.44 0.21 -16.57
N PHE A 43 -9.18 1.29 -15.84
CA PHE A 43 -7.95 1.45 -15.07
C PHE A 43 -8.30 2.06 -13.70
N TYR A 44 -8.16 1.26 -12.65
CA TYR A 44 -8.48 1.66 -11.28
C TYR A 44 -7.23 1.66 -10.41
N MET A 45 -7.07 2.72 -9.61
CA MET A 45 -6.04 2.79 -8.57
C MET A 45 -6.70 2.72 -7.20
N TYR A 46 -6.10 1.94 -6.29
CA TYR A 46 -6.64 1.69 -4.96
C TYR A 46 -5.67 2.23 -3.92
N LEU A 47 -5.97 3.39 -3.35
CA LEU A 47 -5.16 4.05 -2.34
C LEU A 47 -5.61 3.63 -0.93
N ILE A 48 -4.66 3.22 -0.10
CA ILE A 48 -4.87 2.95 1.32
C ILE A 48 -4.01 3.90 2.13
N GLU A 49 -4.62 4.62 3.08
CA GLU A 49 -3.91 5.42 4.08
C GLU A 49 -3.94 4.71 5.42
N TYR A 50 -2.82 4.77 6.13
CA TYR A 50 -2.66 4.12 7.42
C TYR A 50 -1.93 5.01 8.42
N GLN A 51 -2.14 4.74 9.70
CA GLN A 51 -1.51 5.42 10.82
C GLN A 51 -0.82 4.42 11.75
N PHE A 52 0.32 4.80 12.32
CA PHE A 52 0.96 4.05 13.39
C PHE A 52 1.62 4.99 14.40
N ASN A 53 1.72 4.54 15.65
CA ASN A 53 2.40 5.27 16.71
C ASN A 53 3.85 4.78 16.87
N TYR A 54 4.79 5.71 17.00
CA TYR A 54 6.18 5.42 17.35
C TYR A 54 6.74 6.55 18.21
N ASN A 55 7.35 6.21 19.36
CA ASN A 55 7.87 7.18 20.33
C ASN A 55 6.86 8.28 20.72
N SER A 56 5.62 7.87 21.02
CA SER A 56 4.51 8.75 21.41
C SER A 56 4.12 9.79 20.35
N LYS A 57 4.46 9.54 19.08
CA LYS A 57 4.05 10.35 17.93
C LYS A 57 3.36 9.48 16.90
N ASP A 58 2.30 10.02 16.33
CA ASP A 58 1.57 9.38 15.25
C ASP A 58 2.18 9.76 13.90
N TYR A 59 2.31 8.74 13.05
CA TYR A 59 2.80 8.86 11.70
C TYR A 59 1.74 8.31 10.75
N THR A 60 1.45 9.07 9.70
CA THR A 60 0.56 8.66 8.63
C THR A 60 1.35 8.47 7.34
N ASN A 61 0.93 7.49 6.56
CA ASN A 61 1.47 7.26 5.23
C ASN A 61 0.44 6.50 4.38
N HIS A 62 0.72 6.34 3.09
CA HIS A 62 -0.18 5.69 2.15
C HIS A 62 0.55 4.72 1.24
N PHE A 63 -0.21 3.83 0.60
CA PHE A 63 0.29 2.96 -0.45
C PHE A 63 -0.81 2.62 -1.45
N TYR A 64 -0.39 2.32 -2.68
CA TYR A 64 -1.29 1.86 -3.73
C TYR A 64 -1.34 0.34 -3.80
N LEU A 65 -2.54 -0.17 -4.02
CA LEU A 65 -2.84 -1.55 -4.36
C LEU A 65 -3.23 -1.63 -5.84
N ASN A 66 -2.79 -2.70 -6.50
CA ASN A 66 -3.14 -2.99 -7.89
C ASN A 66 -4.33 -3.96 -7.98
N GLU A 67 -4.50 -4.80 -6.96
CA GLU A 67 -5.48 -5.88 -6.96
C GLU A 67 -6.74 -5.48 -6.18
N LYS A 68 -7.87 -5.37 -6.90
CA LYS A 68 -9.18 -5.09 -6.32
C LYS A 68 -9.52 -6.06 -5.17
N LYS A 69 -9.22 -7.34 -5.32
CA LYS A 69 -9.50 -8.37 -4.30
C LYS A 69 -8.78 -8.12 -2.99
N VAL A 70 -7.59 -7.51 -3.03
CA VAL A 70 -6.84 -7.12 -1.82
C VAL A 70 -7.51 -5.92 -1.20
N PHE A 71 -7.88 -4.92 -2.00
CA PHE A 71 -8.59 -3.73 -1.53
C PHE A 71 -9.93 -4.06 -0.89
N ASP A 72 -10.73 -4.93 -1.50
CA ASP A 72 -12.06 -5.32 -1.00
C ASP A 72 -12.01 -6.05 0.34
N LYS A 73 -10.90 -6.74 0.66
CA LYS A 73 -10.72 -7.44 1.94
C LYS A 73 -10.25 -6.56 3.09
N LEU A 74 -9.72 -5.38 2.81
CA LEU A 74 -9.24 -4.47 3.84
C LEU A 74 -10.38 -3.56 4.29
N GLU A 75 -10.48 -3.30 5.58
CA GLU A 75 -11.44 -2.35 6.13
C GLU A 75 -10.73 -1.24 6.90
N ILE A 76 -11.37 -0.08 7.01
CA ILE A 76 -10.90 0.99 7.89
C ILE A 76 -10.91 0.45 9.32
N GLY A 77 -9.84 0.68 10.08
CA GLY A 77 -9.61 0.11 11.40
C GLY A 77 -8.89 -1.23 11.38
N ASN A 78 -8.65 -1.87 10.22
CA ASN A 78 -7.81 -3.08 10.18
C ASN A 78 -6.34 -2.76 10.42
N ASP A 79 -5.67 -3.68 11.11
CA ASP A 79 -4.24 -3.64 11.30
C ASP A 79 -3.48 -4.29 10.13
N ILE A 80 -2.56 -3.54 9.55
CA ILE A 80 -1.67 -3.97 8.48
C ILE A 80 -0.22 -4.06 8.98
N PRO A 81 0.53 -5.09 8.57
CA PRO A 81 1.93 -5.20 8.92
C PRO A 81 2.75 -4.23 8.08
N ILE A 82 3.51 -3.34 8.71
CA ILE A 82 4.38 -2.37 8.02
C ILE A 82 5.86 -2.57 8.39
N LYS A 83 6.74 -1.99 7.57
CA LYS A 83 8.15 -1.77 7.88
C LYS A 83 8.42 -0.27 7.80
N PHE A 84 9.16 0.29 8.75
CA PHE A 84 9.50 1.71 8.80
C PHE A 84 10.95 1.94 9.22
N LEU A 85 11.53 3.10 8.90
CA LEU A 85 12.85 3.49 9.42
C LEU A 85 12.73 4.16 10.78
N ARG A 86 13.44 3.66 11.80
CA ARG A 86 13.46 4.30 13.13
C ARG A 86 14.03 5.72 13.10
N THR A 87 14.99 5.98 12.21
CA THR A 87 15.63 7.28 12.02
C THR A 87 14.74 8.26 11.25
N ASN A 88 13.82 7.76 10.44
CA ASN A 88 12.83 8.56 9.71
C ASN A 88 11.50 7.79 9.58
N PRO A 89 10.63 7.81 10.60
CA PRO A 89 9.41 6.98 10.60
C PRO A 89 8.41 7.34 9.49
N LYS A 90 8.53 8.51 8.86
CA LYS A 90 7.75 8.87 7.67
C LYS A 90 8.02 7.91 6.51
N GLU A 91 9.22 7.34 6.42
CA GLU A 91 9.53 6.27 5.48
C GLU A 91 9.01 4.94 6.04
N SER A 92 7.83 4.57 5.59
CA SER A 92 7.17 3.30 5.91
C SER A 92 6.53 2.68 4.68
N ASP A 93 6.46 1.35 4.64
CA ASP A 93 5.82 0.61 3.55
C ASP A 93 5.17 -0.66 4.13
N PRO A 94 3.96 -1.04 3.68
CA PRO A 94 3.37 -2.32 4.03
C PRO A 94 4.29 -3.50 3.67
N ARG A 95 4.31 -4.49 4.56
CA ARG A 95 4.90 -5.80 4.29
C ARG A 95 3.96 -6.59 3.40
N ARG A 96 3.86 -6.21 2.13
CA ARG A 96 2.94 -6.73 1.09
C ARG A 96 2.68 -8.23 1.16
N GLN A 97 3.71 -9.06 1.17
CA GLN A 97 3.52 -10.52 1.25
C GLN A 97 2.89 -10.96 2.58
N LYS A 98 3.26 -10.33 3.70
CA LYS A 98 2.69 -10.63 5.03
C LYS A 98 1.26 -10.10 5.13
N LEU A 99 0.97 -8.93 4.56
CA LEU A 99 -0.38 -8.40 4.44
C LEU A 99 -1.30 -9.41 3.75
N CYS A 100 -0.90 -9.91 2.58
CA CYS A 100 -1.67 -10.92 1.84
C CYS A 100 -1.94 -12.19 2.66
N ILE A 101 -0.93 -12.68 3.39
CA ILE A 101 -1.10 -13.85 4.27
C ILE A 101 -2.12 -13.54 5.38
N ASN A 102 -2.01 -12.37 6.03
CA ASN A 102 -2.91 -11.98 7.11
C ASN A 102 -4.37 -11.89 6.67
N ILE A 103 -4.63 -11.45 5.44
CA ILE A 103 -6.00 -11.38 4.88
C ILE A 103 -6.43 -12.67 4.15
N GLY A 104 -5.64 -13.75 4.24
CA GLY A 104 -5.96 -15.05 3.63
C GLY A 104 -5.98 -15.03 2.09
N LEU A 105 -5.02 -14.33 1.47
CA LEU A 105 -4.80 -14.27 0.03
C LEU A 105 -3.42 -14.84 -0.36
N LYS A 106 -3.27 -15.19 -1.64
CA LYS A 106 -1.97 -15.62 -2.19
C LYS A 106 -0.96 -14.48 -2.11
N ARG A 107 0.28 -14.79 -1.71
CA ARG A 107 1.38 -13.80 -1.52
C ARG A 107 1.66 -12.92 -2.74
N THR A 108 1.39 -13.43 -3.93
CA THR A 108 1.62 -12.78 -5.23
C THR A 108 0.59 -11.71 -5.57
N LEU A 109 -0.52 -11.59 -4.82
CA LEU A 109 -1.56 -10.61 -5.10
C LEU A 109 -1.27 -9.24 -4.48
N CYS A 110 -0.39 -9.18 -3.48
CA CYS A 110 -0.03 -7.91 -2.85
C CYS A 110 1.34 -7.40 -3.32
N SER A 111 2.08 -8.16 -4.14
CA SER A 111 3.44 -7.83 -4.56
C SER A 111 3.51 -6.56 -5.41
#